data_AF-W2G8Z7-F1
#
_entry.id   AF-W2G8Z7-F1
#
_cell.length_a   1.000
_cell.length_b   1.000
_cell.length_c   1.000
_cell.angle_alpha   90.00
_cell.angle_beta   90.00
_cell.angle_gamma   90.00
#
_symmetry.space_group_name_H-M   'P 1'
#
loop_
_entity.id
_entity.type
_entity.pdbx_description
1 polymer ?
#
loop_
_entity_poly.entity_id
_entity_poly.type
_entity_poly.pdbx_seq_one_letter_code
_entity_poly.pdbx_strand_id
1 'polypeptide(L)'
;MISTVLEYFKEKNSRWDQILSVVIVKDFTEWKVLEETFPSAKILLCQFHAISYWKKVMKRSVYGIKIAQSDELLALMMKRLFRTHTTLTTRA
;
A
#
# COMPACT_ATOMS: atom_id res chain seq x y z
N MET A 1 1.93 16.73 13.95
CA MET A 1 2.98 17.15 12.99
C MET A 1 2.51 16.89 11.56
N ILE A 2 2.04 15.69 11.21
CA ILE A 2 1.43 15.46 9.89
C ILE A 2 0.11 16.20 9.69
N SER A 3 -0.72 16.37 10.73
CA SER A 3 -2.02 17.05 10.63
C SER A 3 -1.90 18.47 10.09
N THR A 4 -0.90 19.25 10.50
CA THR A 4 -0.64 20.60 9.97
C THR A 4 -0.32 20.58 8.47
N VAL A 5 0.48 19.59 8.03
CA VAL A 5 0.81 19.40 6.61
C VAL A 5 -0.45 19.00 5.82
N LEU A 6 -1.30 18.16 6.40
CA LEU A 6 -2.55 17.73 5.77
C LEU A 6 -3.57 18.87 5.66
N GLU A 7 -3.67 19.73 6.67
CA GLU A 7 -4.52 20.93 6.57
C GLU A 7 -4.01 21.89 5.50
N TYR A 8 -2.70 22.12 5.42
CA TYR A 8 -2.12 22.90 4.33
C TYR A 8 -2.36 22.26 2.96
N PHE A 9 -2.25 20.93 2.87
CA PHE A 9 -2.56 20.20 1.64
C PHE A 9 -4.01 20.41 1.21
N LYS A 10 -4.98 20.33 2.14
CA LYS A 10 -6.39 20.60 1.85
C LYS A 10 -6.61 22.04 1.39
N GLU A 11 -5.98 23.01 2.07
CA GLU A 11 -6.04 24.44 1.71
C GLU A 11 -5.59 24.67 0.26
N LYS A 12 -4.53 23.98 -0.18
CA LYS A 12 -3.98 24.13 -1.54
C LYS A 12 -4.66 23.28 -2.60
N ASN A 13 -5.49 22.32 -2.22
CA ASN A 13 -6.08 21.37 -3.16
C ASN A 13 -7.59 21.25 -2.92
N SER A 14 -8.39 22.07 -3.61
CA SER A 14 -9.86 22.10 -3.44
C SER A 14 -10.58 20.78 -3.72
N ARG A 15 -9.93 19.83 -4.40
CA ARG A 15 -10.46 18.49 -4.72
C ARG A 15 -9.83 17.38 -3.86
N TRP A 16 -9.26 17.72 -2.70
CA TRP A 16 -8.62 16.76 -1.79
C TRP A 16 -9.58 15.63 -1.38
N ASP A 17 -10.87 15.90 -1.33
CA ASP A 17 -11.96 14.98 -1.00
C ASP A 17 -12.23 13.95 -2.11
N GLN A 18 -11.75 14.20 -3.33
CA GLN A 18 -11.89 13.30 -4.49
C GLN A 18 -10.70 12.35 -4.64
N ILE A 19 -9.74 12.39 -3.71
CA ILE A 19 -8.60 11.47 -3.72
C ILE A 19 -9.11 10.03 -3.54
N LEU A 20 -8.76 9.17 -4.49
CA LEU A 20 -9.17 7.76 -4.48
C LEU A 20 -8.22 6.88 -3.67
N SER A 21 -6.94 7.26 -3.58
CA SER A 21 -5.94 6.48 -2.85
C SER A 21 -4.76 7.33 -2.41
N VAL A 22 -4.21 7.00 -1.24
CA VAL A 22 -2.97 7.56 -0.70
C VAL A 22 -1.97 6.42 -0.56
N VAL A 23 -0.77 6.58 -1.13
CA VAL A 23 0.29 5.56 -1.05
C VAL A 23 1.33 5.98 -0.03
N ILE A 24 1.54 5.16 1.00
CA ILE A 24 2.48 5.43 2.09
C ILE A 24 3.73 4.56 1.99
N VAL A 25 4.87 5.13 2.37
CA VAL A 25 6.13 4.38 2.51
C VAL A 25 6.11 3.50 3.76
N LYS A 26 6.97 2.48 3.82
CA LYS A 26 6.95 1.49 4.92
C LYS A 26 7.17 2.10 6.32
N ASP A 27 7.93 3.20 6.38
CA ASP A 27 8.35 3.82 7.64
C ASP A 27 7.35 4.90 8.09
N PHE A 28 6.25 5.09 7.37
CA PHE A 28 5.19 6.01 7.76
C PHE A 28 4.31 5.38 8.83
N THR A 29 4.24 6.00 10.01
CA THR A 29 3.58 5.44 11.20
C THR A 29 2.22 6.05 11.51
N GLU A 30 1.92 7.24 10.95
CA GLU A 30 0.69 8.00 11.23
C GLU A 30 -0.46 7.64 10.27
N TRP A 31 -0.56 6.39 9.80
CA TRP A 31 -1.55 6.00 8.77
C TRP A 31 -3.01 6.21 9.21
N LYS A 32 -3.31 6.05 10.50
CA LYS A 32 -4.65 6.31 11.06
C LYS A 32 -5.09 7.75 10.83
N VAL A 33 -4.16 8.70 10.93
CA VAL A 33 -4.45 10.12 10.67
C VAL A 33 -4.84 10.31 9.20
N LEU A 34 -4.25 9.55 8.27
CA LEU A 34 -4.64 9.58 6.86
C LEU A 34 -6.01 8.96 6.62
N GLU A 35 -6.37 7.89 7.33
CA GLU A 35 -7.70 7.27 7.27
C GLU A 35 -8.78 8.25 7.76
N GLU A 36 -8.52 8.97 8.84
CA GLU A 36 -9.40 10.02 9.36
C GLU A 36 -9.48 11.23 8.42
N THR A 37 -8.36 11.60 7.78
CA THR A 37 -8.29 12.76 6.89
C THR A 37 -8.93 12.50 5.52
N PHE A 38 -8.77 11.29 4.98
CA PHE A 38 -9.25 10.90 3.65
C PHE A 38 -10.15 9.66 3.75
N PRO A 39 -11.33 9.75 4.38
CA PRO A 39 -12.16 8.59 4.67
C PRO A 39 -12.66 7.85 3.42
N SER A 40 -12.77 8.56 2.28
CA SER A 40 -13.16 7.99 0.99
C SER A 40 -12.00 7.36 0.22
N ALA A 41 -10.75 7.62 0.63
CA ALA A 41 -9.56 7.15 -0.07
C ALA A 41 -9.09 5.80 0.48
N LYS A 42 -8.52 4.97 -0.40
CA LYS A 42 -7.79 3.77 0.02
C LYS A 42 -6.38 4.14 0.47
N ILE A 43 -6.05 3.89 1.73
CA ILE A 43 -4.68 4.03 2.23
C ILE A 43 -3.91 2.74 1.90
N LEU A 44 -2.87 2.85 1.07
CA LEU A 44 -2.13 1.72 0.50
C LEU A 44 -0.66 1.77 0.90
N LEU A 45 -0.10 0.63 1.28
CA LEU A 45 1.35 0.50 1.40
C LEU A 45 1.99 0.55 0.00
N CYS A 46 3.09 1.28 -0.11
CA CYS A 46 3.88 1.37 -1.32
C CYS A 46 4.35 -0.01 -1.80
N GLN A 47 3.90 -0.41 -3.00
CA GLN A 47 4.21 -1.70 -3.59
C GLN A 47 5.70 -1.90 -3.83
N PHE A 48 6.44 -0.84 -4.19
CA PHE A 48 7.89 -0.89 -4.34
C PHE A 48 8.58 -1.31 -3.03
N HIS A 49 8.17 -0.70 -1.91
CA HIS A 49 8.71 -1.05 -0.59
C HIS A 49 8.30 -2.46 -0.16
N ALA A 50 7.05 -2.86 -0.43
CA ALA A 50 6.57 -4.21 -0.14
C ALA A 50 7.39 -5.26 -0.90
N ILE A 51 7.51 -5.14 -2.23
CA ILE A 51 8.29 -6.07 -3.07
C ILE A 51 9.75 -6.13 -2.64
N SER A 52 10.36 -4.96 -2.39
CA SER A 52 11.75 -4.89 -1.92
C SER A 52 11.96 -5.57 -0.56
N TYR A 53 10.98 -5.46 0.33
CA TYR A 53 11.00 -6.14 1.62
C TYR A 53 10.85 -7.66 1.45
N TRP A 54 9.91 -8.13 0.62
CA TRP A 54 9.73 -9.56 0.33
C TRP A 54 11.01 -10.20 -0.21
N LYS A 55 11.69 -9.56 -1.16
CA LYS A 55 12.99 -10.03 -1.67
C LYS A 55 14.05 -10.18 -0.57
N LYS A 56 14.02 -9.32 0.46
CA LYS A 56 14.94 -9.43 1.62
C LYS A 56 14.51 -10.56 2.56
N VAL A 57 13.21 -10.69 2.83
CA VAL A 57 12.64 -11.75 3.69
C VAL A 57 12.96 -13.13 3.13
N MET A 58 12.78 -13.32 1.81
CA MET A 58 13.02 -14.60 1.13
C MET A 58 14.48 -15.08 1.20
N LYS A 59 15.44 -14.18 1.46
CA LYS A 59 16.86 -14.52 1.63
C LYS A 59 17.22 -14.94 3.06
N ARG A 60 16.31 -14.79 4.02
CA ARG A 60 16.58 -15.16 5.42
C ARG A 60 16.55 -16.69 5.57
N SER A 61 17.64 -17.25 6.09
CA SER A 61 17.82 -18.70 6.26
C SER A 61 16.74 -19.35 7.14
N VAL A 62 16.15 -18.59 8.08
CA VAL A 62 15.07 -19.05 8.97
C VAL A 62 13.85 -19.61 8.24
N TYR A 63 13.62 -19.20 6.98
CA TYR A 63 12.50 -19.69 6.19
C TYR A 63 12.85 -20.88 5.29
N GLY A 64 14.12 -21.27 5.18
CA GLY A 64 14.55 -22.43 4.38
C GLY A 64 14.22 -22.34 2.88
N ILE A 65 14.01 -21.14 2.34
CA ILE A 65 13.64 -20.94 0.93
C ILE A 65 14.86 -21.15 0.04
N LYS A 66 14.78 -22.10 -0.89
CA LYS A 66 15.82 -22.30 -1.91
C LYS A 66 15.76 -21.18 -2.96
N ILE A 67 16.91 -20.85 -3.55
CA ILE A 67 16.99 -19.85 -4.64
C ILE A 67 16.05 -20.23 -5.80
N ALA A 68 15.96 -21.51 -6.15
CA ALA A 68 15.05 -22.00 -7.18
C ALA A 68 13.57 -21.73 -6.88
N GLN A 69 13.19 -21.55 -5.61
CA GLN A 69 11.82 -21.28 -5.17
C GLN A 69 11.53 -19.78 -4.98
N SER A 70 12.57 -18.93 -4.90
CA SER A 70 12.38 -17.52 -4.56
C SER A 70 11.63 -16.75 -5.64
N ASP A 71 11.89 -17.07 -6.90
CA ASP A 71 11.27 -16.38 -8.04
C ASP A 71 9.79 -16.77 -8.16
N GLU A 72 9.47 -18.06 -7.98
CA GLU A 72 8.10 -18.54 -7.96
C GLU A 72 7.31 -17.93 -6.80
N LEU A 73 7.89 -17.90 -5.60
CA LEU A 73 7.25 -17.29 -4.44
C LEU A 73 7.05 -15.78 -4.64
N LEU A 74 8.03 -15.08 -5.21
CA LEU A 74 7.90 -13.66 -5.52
C LEU A 74 6.77 -13.40 -6.52
N ALA A 75 6.64 -14.23 -7.55
CA ALA A 75 5.55 -14.12 -8.52
C ALA A 75 4.18 -14.32 -7.87
N LEU A 76 4.04 -15.30 -6.96
CA LEU A 76 2.81 -15.51 -6.19
C LEU A 76 2.48 -14.32 -5.29
N MET A 77 3.48 -13.77 -4.60
CA MET A 77 3.31 -12.60 -3.75
C MET A 77 2.91 -11.35 -4.55
N MET A 78 3.53 -11.14 -5.71
CA MET A 78 3.14 -10.05 -6.62
C MET A 78 1.71 -10.24 -7.11
N LYS A 79 1.33 -11.45 -7.55
CA LYS A 79 -0.05 -11.75 -7.95
C LYS A 79 -1.07 -11.43 -6.86
N ARG A 80 -0.72 -11.63 -5.59
CA ARG A 80 -1.57 -11.24 -4.44
C ARG A 80 -1.58 -9.74 -4.20
N LEU A 81 -0.41 -9.09 -4.24
CA LEU A 81 -0.26 -7.65 -4.00
C LEU A 81 -1.03 -6.80 -5.04
N PHE A 82 -1.04 -7.24 -6.30
CA PHE A 82 -1.75 -6.58 -7.40
C PHE A 82 -3.16 -7.12 -7.63
N ARG A 83 -3.68 -7.96 -6.73
CA ARG A 83 -5.04 -8.48 -6.88
C ARG A 83 -6.04 -7.32 -6.74
N THR A 84 -6.65 -6.95 -7.85
CA THR A 84 -7.82 -6.08 -7.82
C THR A 84 -9.01 -6.89 -7.32
N HIS A 85 -9.77 -6.34 -6.38
CA HIS A 85 -11.13 -6.81 -6.15
C HIS A 85 -11.95 -6.31 -7.33
N THR A 86 -12.22 -7.17 -8.30
CA THR A 86 -13.29 -6.94 -9.26
C THR A 86 -14.59 -7.10 -8.50
N THR A 87 -15.03 -6.05 -7.80
CA THR A 87 -16.43 -5.96 -7.42
C THR A 87 -17.18 -5.67 -8.71
N LEU A 88 -17.63 -6.72 -9.40
CA LEU A 88 -18.72 -6.57 -10.35
C LEU A 88 -19.90 -6.03 -9.52
N THR A 89 -20.12 -4.72 -9.55
CA THR A 89 -21.40 -4.14 -9.15
C THR A 89 -22.40 -4.56 -10.20
N THR A 90 -22.93 -5.78 -10.07
CA THR A 90 -24.21 -6.14 -10.64
C THR A 90 -25.25 -5.33 -9.86
N ARG A 91 -25.54 -4.11 -10.33
CA ARG A 91 -26.78 -3.43 -9.97
C ARG A 91 -27.89 -4.23 -10.67
N ALA A 92 -28.62 -5.02 -9.89
CA ALA A 92 -29.99 -5.39 -10.21
C ALA A 92 -30.89 -4.20 -9.88
#